data_AF-A0A2N7EBG9-F1
#
_entry.id   AF-A0A2N7EBG9-F1
#
_cell.length_a   1.000
_cell.length_b   1.000
_cell.length_c   1.000
_cell.angle_alpha   90.00
_cell.angle_beta   90.00
_cell.angle_gamma   90.00
#
_symmetry.space_group_name_H-M   'P 1'
#
loop_
_entity.id
_entity.type
_entity.pdbx_description
1 polymer ?
#
loop_
_entity_poly.entity_id
_entity_poly.type
_entity_poly.pdbx_seq_one_letter_code
_entity_poly.pdbx_strand_id
1 'polypeptide(L)'
;MNEVTILITLASIHFIALMSPGPDFALVVQNATRHGRQTGLYIALGLSCGILLHSLLSLTGISYLVHQQPTLFAIIQLAGGSYLLYLGYGALKATWQIIQNHDDDADIVNSNDLILTNKRQAFSKGFATNILNPKALVFFISLMSSLVPADMSLSGKGFALIILFGLSLFWFSLLAWMLSTKALQKKLSEATVYIDGLCGVVFSLIGVSILWQSLSGLIA
;
A
#
# COMPACT_ATOMS: atom_id res chain seq x y z
N MET A 1 13.14 16.04 12.07
CA MET A 1 13.57 14.62 12.07
C MET A 1 14.75 14.49 11.12
N ASN A 2 15.72 13.61 11.38
CA ASN A 2 16.73 13.31 10.37
C ASN A 2 16.05 12.65 9.16
N GLU A 3 16.42 13.00 7.93
CA GLU A 3 15.85 12.42 6.70
C GLU A 3 15.92 10.90 6.70
N VAL A 4 16.99 10.33 7.27
CA VAL A 4 17.15 8.89 7.43
C VAL A 4 16.00 8.28 8.26
N THR A 5 15.60 8.94 9.35
CA THR A 5 14.48 8.49 10.18
C THR A 5 13.17 8.51 9.40
N ILE A 6 12.94 9.53 8.57
CA ILE A 6 11.76 9.65 7.71
C ILE A 6 11.75 8.49 6.70
N LEU A 7 12.88 8.25 6.02
CA LEU A 7 13.00 7.18 5.03
C LEU A 7 12.76 5.80 5.64
N ILE A 8 13.32 5.52 6.82
CA ILE A 8 13.08 4.27 7.54
C ILE A 8 11.60 4.14 7.92
N THR A 9 10.99 5.21 8.44
CA THR A 9 9.58 5.21 8.83
C THR A 9 8.67 4.96 7.62
N LEU A 10 8.92 5.64 6.49
CA LEU A 10 8.24 5.43 5.22
C LEU A 10 8.39 3.99 4.73
N ALA A 11 9.62 3.46 4.75
CA ALA A 11 9.92 2.09 4.34
C ALA A 11 9.13 1.08 5.17
N SER A 12 9.13 1.23 6.50
CA SER A 12 8.44 0.33 7.42
C SER A 12 6.92 0.36 7.22
N ILE A 13 6.32 1.56 7.17
CA ILE A 13 4.87 1.69 7.00
C ILE A 13 4.44 1.17 5.64
N HIS A 14 5.19 1.50 4.57
CA HIS A 14 4.92 1.00 3.24
C HIS A 14 5.05 -0.52 3.15
N PHE A 15 6.09 -1.10 3.77
CA PHE A 15 6.25 -2.54 3.79
C PHE A 15 5.10 -3.26 4.50
N ILE A 16 4.67 -2.75 5.65
CA ILE A 16 3.48 -3.26 6.35
C ILE A 16 2.24 -3.13 5.45
N ALA A 17 2.07 -1.99 4.77
CA ALA A 17 0.96 -1.76 3.85
C ALA A 17 0.94 -2.73 2.67
N LEU A 18 2.11 -3.09 2.13
CA LEU A 18 2.26 -4.08 1.06
C LEU A 18 1.83 -5.48 1.49
N MET A 19 1.98 -5.81 2.78
CA MET A 19 1.56 -7.11 3.32
C MET A 19 0.04 -7.19 3.47
N SER A 20 -0.65 -6.07 3.68
CA SER A 20 -2.12 -6.02 3.78
C SER A 20 -2.77 -6.58 2.51
N PRO A 21 -3.62 -7.61 2.60
CA PRO A 21 -4.39 -8.12 1.48
C PRO A 21 -5.23 -7.01 0.84
N GLY A 22 -5.28 -7.03 -0.48
CA GLY A 22 -6.00 -6.06 -1.28
C GLY A 22 -5.97 -6.46 -2.76
N PRO A 23 -6.48 -5.58 -3.65
CA PRO A 23 -6.53 -5.85 -5.09
C PRO A 23 -5.17 -6.25 -5.67
N ASP A 24 -4.11 -5.53 -5.28
CA ASP A 24 -2.73 -5.76 -5.74
C ASP A 24 -2.20 -7.15 -5.33
N PHE A 25 -2.38 -7.51 -4.06
CA PHE A 25 -1.99 -8.81 -3.52
C PHE A 25 -2.75 -9.95 -4.21
N ALA A 26 -4.09 -9.84 -4.28
CA ALA A 26 -4.95 -10.85 -4.89
C ALA A 26 -4.61 -11.07 -6.38
N LEU A 27 -4.33 -9.98 -7.10
CA LEU A 27 -3.94 -10.04 -8.51
C LEU A 27 -2.65 -10.84 -8.71
N VAL A 28 -1.62 -10.61 -7.89
CA VAL A 28 -0.35 -11.35 -7.95
C VAL A 28 -0.57 -12.82 -7.59
N VAL A 29 -1.26 -13.12 -6.49
CA VAL A 29 -1.53 -14.49 -6.03
C VAL A 29 -2.26 -15.29 -7.10
N GLN A 30 -3.36 -14.76 -7.63
CA GLN A 30 -4.22 -15.46 -8.59
C GLN A 30 -3.46 -15.75 -9.89
N ASN A 31 -2.69 -14.78 -10.39
CA ASN A 31 -2.03 -14.91 -11.68
C ASN A 31 -0.68 -15.64 -11.62
N ALA A 32 0.07 -15.52 -10.52
CA ALA A 32 1.28 -16.32 -10.32
C ALA A 32 0.94 -17.83 -10.19
N THR A 33 -0.20 -18.14 -9.58
CA THR A 33 -0.69 -19.52 -9.42
C THR A 33 -1.25 -20.09 -10.73
N ARG A 34 -2.10 -19.35 -11.43
CA ARG A 34 -2.78 -19.83 -12.65
C ARG A 34 -1.90 -19.78 -13.90
N HIS A 35 -1.02 -18.78 -14.01
CA HIS A 35 -0.29 -18.46 -15.24
C HIS A 35 1.23 -18.47 -15.08
N GLY A 36 1.73 -18.89 -13.91
CA GLY A 36 3.14 -19.05 -13.61
C GLY A 36 3.85 -17.80 -13.09
N ARG A 37 5.04 -18.01 -12.52
CA ARG A 37 5.87 -16.99 -11.85
C ARG A 37 6.16 -15.78 -12.73
N GLN A 38 6.48 -16.02 -14.01
CA GLN A 38 6.84 -14.96 -14.96
C GLN A 38 5.70 -13.94 -15.10
N THR A 39 4.46 -14.39 -15.24
CA THR A 39 3.29 -13.51 -15.31
C THR A 39 3.13 -12.69 -14.03
N GLY A 40 3.32 -13.33 -12.86
CA GLY A 40 3.31 -12.63 -11.57
C GLY A 40 4.39 -11.57 -11.45
N LEU A 41 5.60 -11.79 -11.98
CA LEU A 41 6.70 -10.82 -11.98
C LEU A 41 6.38 -9.58 -12.84
N TYR A 42 5.78 -9.76 -14.02
CA TYR A 42 5.35 -8.63 -14.85
C TYR A 42 4.22 -7.84 -14.21
N ILE A 43 3.28 -8.50 -13.52
CA ILE A 43 2.26 -7.84 -12.70
C ILE A 43 2.92 -7.04 -11.57
N ALA A 44 3.86 -7.63 -10.84
CA ALA A 44 4.60 -6.97 -9.76
C ALA A 44 5.31 -5.70 -10.24
N LEU A 45 5.92 -5.76 -11.43
CA LEU A 45 6.54 -4.60 -12.08
C LEU A 45 5.50 -3.51 -12.39
N GLY A 46 4.35 -3.88 -12.96
CA GLY A 46 3.24 -2.96 -13.23
C GLY A 46 2.72 -2.28 -11.96
N LEU A 47 2.45 -3.05 -10.91
CA LEU A 47 2.02 -2.55 -9.60
C LEU A 47 3.03 -1.55 -9.03
N SER A 48 4.32 -1.90 -9.09
CA SER A 48 5.41 -1.06 -8.56
C SER A 48 5.53 0.26 -9.32
N CYS A 49 5.36 0.25 -10.64
CA CYS A 49 5.30 1.47 -11.44
C CYS A 49 4.09 2.35 -11.09
N GLY A 50 2.92 1.75 -10.79
CA GLY A 50 1.75 2.50 -10.29
C GLY A 50 2.03 3.16 -8.94
N ILE A 51 2.65 2.42 -8.02
CA ILE A 51 3.08 2.92 -6.71
C ILE A 51 4.07 4.07 -6.86
N LEU A 52 5.05 3.94 -7.76
CA LEU A 52 6.00 5.00 -8.07
C LEU A 52 5.28 6.26 -8.58
N LEU A 53 4.28 6.10 -9.44
CA LEU A 53 3.51 7.23 -9.96
C LEU A 53 2.69 7.92 -8.86
N HIS A 54 1.96 7.16 -8.03
CA HIS A 54 1.25 7.72 -6.87
C HIS A 54 2.18 8.46 -5.92
N SER A 55 3.35 7.88 -5.65
CA SER A 55 4.38 8.46 -4.79
C SER A 55 4.92 9.77 -5.38
N LEU A 56 5.22 9.78 -6.68
CA LEU A 56 5.73 10.95 -7.40
C LEU A 56 4.71 12.08 -7.43
N LEU A 57 3.45 11.78 -7.76
CA LEU A 57 2.36 12.75 -7.79
C LEU A 57 2.07 13.30 -6.40
N SER A 58 2.11 12.45 -5.37
CA SER A 58 1.90 12.87 -3.98
C SER A 58 3.04 13.78 -3.52
N LEU A 59 4.30 13.39 -3.74
CA LEU A 59 5.47 14.19 -3.34
C LEU A 59 5.52 15.57 -4.01
N THR A 60 5.24 15.61 -5.31
CA THR A 60 5.24 16.87 -6.07
C THR A 60 4.01 17.72 -5.74
N GLY A 61 2.82 17.12 -5.69
CA GLY A 61 1.56 17.80 -5.37
C GLY A 61 1.52 18.36 -3.96
N ILE A 62 2.01 17.62 -2.96
CA ILE A 62 2.09 18.10 -1.58
C ILE A 62 3.08 19.25 -1.46
N SER A 63 4.25 19.16 -2.11
CA SER A 63 5.22 20.26 -2.09
C SER A 63 4.60 21.57 -2.60
N TYR A 64 3.75 21.51 -3.63
CA TYR A 64 3.01 22.68 -4.12
C TYR A 64 1.94 23.17 -3.12
N LEU A 65 1.14 22.25 -2.58
CA LEU A 65 0.01 22.56 -1.68
C LEU A 65 0.47 23.22 -0.37
N VAL A 66 1.57 22.76 0.22
CA VAL A 66 2.08 23.33 1.49
C VAL A 66 2.44 24.81 1.33
N HIS A 67 3.05 25.20 0.21
CA HIS A 67 3.49 26.58 0.00
C HIS A 67 2.36 27.52 -0.45
N GLN A 68 1.42 27.02 -1.26
CA GLN A 68 0.42 27.87 -1.90
C GLN A 68 -0.95 27.83 -1.23
N GLN A 69 -1.31 26.71 -0.57
CA GLN A 69 -2.64 26.51 0.02
C GLN A 69 -2.55 25.73 1.36
N PRO A 70 -2.02 26.33 2.44
CA PRO A 70 -1.84 25.66 3.73
C PRO A 70 -3.13 25.07 4.31
N THR A 71 -4.27 25.76 4.13
CA THR A 71 -5.59 25.26 4.58
C THR A 71 -6.00 23.99 3.84
N LEU A 72 -5.78 23.93 2.51
CA LEU A 72 -6.08 22.74 1.72
C LEU A 72 -5.16 21.58 2.10
N PHE A 73 -3.89 21.86 2.39
CA PHE A 73 -2.96 20.87 2.91
C PHE A 73 -3.42 20.28 4.25
N ALA A 74 -3.87 21.11 5.20
CA ALA A 74 -4.41 20.64 6.48
C ALA A 74 -5.67 19.76 6.30
N ILE A 75 -6.58 20.15 5.38
CA ILE A 75 -7.76 19.33 5.04
C ILE A 75 -7.34 17.96 4.49
N ILE A 76 -6.33 17.92 3.61
CA ILE A 76 -5.81 16.67 3.04
C ILE A 76 -5.17 15.80 4.13
N GLN A 77 -4.43 16.37 5.08
CA GLN A 77 -3.89 15.62 6.20
C GLN A 77 -5.00 15.01 7.09
N LEU A 78 -6.04 15.79 7.40
CA LEU A 78 -7.19 15.30 8.16
C LEU A 78 -7.92 14.17 7.43
N ALA A 79 -8.14 14.34 6.12
CA ALA A 79 -8.75 13.31 5.28
C ALA A 79 -7.88 12.05 5.24
N GLY A 80 -6.56 12.21 5.10
CA GLY A 80 -5.62 11.11 5.03
C GLY A 80 -5.48 10.33 6.35
N GLY A 81 -5.37 11.04 7.48
CA GLY A 81 -5.38 10.44 8.82
C GLY A 81 -6.68 9.68 9.10
N SER A 82 -7.83 10.26 8.73
CA SER A 82 -9.15 9.60 8.84
C SER A 82 -9.24 8.35 7.98
N TYR A 83 -8.66 8.37 6.78
CA TYR A 83 -8.64 7.22 5.90
C TYR A 83 -7.74 6.09 6.40
N LEU A 84 -6.54 6.41 6.93
CA LEU A 84 -5.69 5.43 7.58
C LEU A 84 -6.38 4.80 8.80
N LEU A 85 -7.14 5.59 9.57
CA LEU A 85 -7.98 5.06 10.64
C LEU A 85 -9.07 4.13 10.15
N TYR A 86 -9.77 4.49 9.07
CA TYR A 86 -10.78 3.64 8.44
C TYR A 86 -10.18 2.32 7.96
N LEU A 87 -9.02 2.34 7.30
CA LEU A 87 -8.29 1.14 6.89
C LEU A 87 -7.84 0.31 8.09
N GLY A 88 -7.31 0.95 9.13
CA GLY A 88 -6.88 0.29 10.36
C GLY A 88 -8.05 -0.43 11.05
N TYR A 89 -9.18 0.27 11.20
CA TYR A 89 -10.42 -0.30 11.74
C TYR A 89 -10.95 -1.46 10.90
N GLY A 90 -10.97 -1.32 9.56
CA GLY A 90 -11.39 -2.37 8.65
C GLY A 90 -10.56 -3.64 8.79
N ALA A 91 -9.24 -3.50 8.87
CA ALA A 91 -8.33 -4.63 9.07
C ALA A 91 -8.52 -5.30 10.43
N LEU A 92 -8.63 -4.52 11.52
CA LEU A 92 -8.93 -5.06 12.86
C LEU A 92 -10.28 -5.79 12.90
N LYS A 93 -11.31 -5.23 12.24
CA LYS A 93 -12.64 -5.84 12.16
C LYS A 93 -12.60 -7.16 11.39
N ALA A 94 -11.89 -7.22 10.27
CA ALA A 94 -11.71 -8.45 9.48
C ALA A 94 -10.98 -9.53 10.30
N THR A 95 -9.89 -9.16 10.99
CA THR A 95 -9.18 -10.04 11.92
C THR A 95 -10.10 -10.58 13.01
N TRP A 96 -10.93 -9.72 13.63
CA TRP A 96 -11.89 -10.14 14.65
C TRP A 96 -12.90 -11.13 14.08
N GLN A 97 -13.49 -10.85 12.91
CA GLN A 97 -14.49 -11.73 12.28
C GLN A 97 -13.93 -13.11 11.96
N ILE A 98 -12.69 -13.20 11.46
CA ILE A 98 -12.03 -14.50 11.18
C ILE A 98 -11.70 -15.26 12.47
N ILE A 99 -11.36 -14.55 13.55
CA ILE A 99 -11.10 -15.19 14.86
C ILE A 99 -12.42 -15.70 15.49
N GLN A 100 -13.56 -15.02 15.25
CA GLN A 100 -14.85 -15.42 15.79
C GLN A 100 -15.56 -16.51 14.99
N ASN A 101 -15.46 -16.47 13.66
CA ASN A 101 -16.03 -17.47 12.78
C ASN A 101 -14.92 -18.37 12.29
N HIS A 102 -14.80 -19.54 12.91
CA HIS A 102 -13.79 -20.55 12.60
C HIS A 102 -14.07 -21.31 11.28
N ASP A 103 -14.93 -20.78 10.42
CA ASP A 103 -15.28 -21.29 9.10
C ASP A 103 -15.50 -20.07 8.20
N ASP A 104 -14.56 -19.83 7.29
CA ASP A 104 -14.92 -19.67 5.87
C ASP A 104 -13.63 -19.66 5.03
N ASP A 105 -13.58 -20.61 4.11
CA ASP A 105 -12.64 -20.66 3.01
C ASP A 105 -12.77 -19.33 2.25
N ALA A 106 -11.68 -18.57 2.14
CA ALA A 106 -11.69 -17.31 1.44
C ALA A 106 -12.06 -17.59 -0.04
N ASP A 107 -13.31 -17.32 -0.40
CA ASP A 107 -13.80 -17.40 -1.78
C ASP A 107 -12.96 -16.45 -2.64
N ILE A 108 -11.95 -17.02 -3.30
CA ILE A 108 -11.16 -16.33 -4.30
C ILE A 108 -12.11 -16.07 -5.47
N VAL A 109 -12.61 -14.83 -5.54
CA VAL A 109 -13.50 -14.33 -6.59
C VAL A 109 -13.08 -14.90 -7.96
N ASN A 110 -13.93 -15.77 -8.49
CA ASN A 110 -13.83 -16.30 -9.85
C ASN A 110 -14.20 -15.19 -10.85
N SER A 111 -13.26 -14.29 -11.11
CA SER A 111 -13.31 -13.45 -12.30
C SER A 111 -12.81 -14.30 -13.46
N ASN A 112 -13.76 -14.78 -14.28
CA ASN A 112 -13.48 -15.19 -15.64
C ASN A 112 -12.85 -14.03 -16.41
N ASP A 113 -11.99 -14.38 -17.36
CA ASP A 113 -11.41 -13.58 -18.43
C ASP A 113 -9.93 -13.13 -18.37
N LEU A 114 -9.32 -13.50 -19.51
CA LEU A 114 -8.03 -13.14 -20.10
C LEU A 114 -6.81 -13.89 -19.59
N ILE A 115 -6.48 -14.93 -20.35
CA ILE A 115 -5.15 -15.54 -20.49
C ILE A 115 -4.10 -14.41 -20.60
N LEU A 116 -3.33 -14.17 -19.54
CA LEU A 116 -2.19 -13.25 -19.58
C LEU A 116 -0.96 -13.98 -20.17
N THR A 117 -1.04 -14.42 -21.43
CA THR A 117 0.13 -14.99 -22.14
C THR A 117 1.13 -13.91 -22.56
N ASN A 118 0.69 -12.65 -22.65
CA ASN A 118 1.53 -11.53 -23.07
C ASN A 118 2.08 -10.75 -21.86
N LYS A 119 3.41 -10.67 -21.75
CA LYS A 119 4.15 -9.90 -20.73
C LYS A 119 3.65 -8.46 -20.61
N ARG A 120 3.31 -7.82 -21.74
CA ARG A 120 2.77 -6.46 -21.78
C ARG A 120 1.38 -6.36 -21.14
N GLN A 121 0.53 -7.37 -21.34
CA GLN A 121 -0.80 -7.40 -20.73
C GLN A 121 -0.69 -7.61 -19.21
N ALA A 122 0.22 -8.48 -18.76
CA ALA A 122 0.50 -8.70 -17.34
C ALA A 122 0.96 -7.40 -16.65
N PHE A 123 1.94 -6.70 -17.26
CA PHE A 123 2.37 -5.38 -16.78
C PHE A 123 1.23 -4.37 -16.77
N SER A 124 0.49 -4.23 -17.88
CA SER A 124 -0.58 -3.24 -18.01
C SER A 124 -1.71 -3.49 -17.01
N LYS A 125 -2.03 -4.76 -16.74
CA LYS A 125 -3.03 -5.15 -15.74
C LYS A 125 -2.57 -4.79 -14.33
N GLY A 126 -1.31 -5.06 -13.97
CA GLY A 126 -0.74 -4.63 -12.69
C GLY A 126 -0.78 -3.11 -12.54
N PHE A 127 -0.28 -2.39 -13.54
CA PHE A 127 -0.25 -0.93 -13.54
C PHE A 127 -1.65 -0.30 -13.43
N ALA A 128 -2.60 -0.76 -14.24
CA ALA A 128 -3.98 -0.28 -14.20
C ALA A 128 -4.66 -0.61 -12.87
N THR A 129 -4.43 -1.81 -12.32
CA THR A 129 -5.01 -2.20 -11.03
C THR A 129 -4.56 -1.26 -9.93
N ASN A 130 -3.26 -0.94 -9.85
CA ASN A 130 -2.76 -0.05 -8.81
C ASN A 130 -3.16 1.42 -9.02
N ILE A 131 -3.13 1.94 -10.26
CA ILE A 131 -3.54 3.34 -10.51
C ILE A 131 -5.01 3.56 -10.19
N LEU A 132 -5.88 2.61 -10.57
CA LEU A 132 -7.31 2.67 -10.31
C LEU A 132 -7.67 2.24 -8.89
N ASN A 133 -6.68 1.87 -8.06
CA ASN A 133 -6.91 1.46 -6.68
C ASN A 133 -7.07 2.69 -5.78
N PRO A 134 -8.30 3.03 -5.32
CA PRO A 134 -8.50 4.16 -4.42
C PRO A 134 -7.76 3.97 -3.10
N LYS A 135 -7.50 2.72 -2.66
CA LYS A 135 -6.69 2.43 -1.47
C LYS A 135 -5.25 2.91 -1.62
N ALA A 136 -4.64 2.64 -2.77
CA ALA A 136 -3.27 3.07 -3.05
C ALA A 136 -3.17 4.60 -3.14
N LEU A 137 -4.07 5.23 -3.91
CA LEU A 137 -4.08 6.68 -4.11
C LEU A 137 -4.18 7.43 -2.78
N VAL A 138 -5.18 7.10 -1.96
CA VAL A 138 -5.39 7.80 -0.69
C VAL A 138 -4.27 7.46 0.30
N PHE A 139 -3.75 6.23 0.31
CA PHE A 139 -2.59 5.85 1.14
C PHE A 139 -1.36 6.73 0.85
N PHE A 140 -0.95 6.89 -0.41
CA PHE A 140 0.25 7.69 -0.74
C PHE A 140 0.06 9.17 -0.47
N ILE A 141 -1.13 9.72 -0.73
CA ILE A 141 -1.45 11.10 -0.36
C ILE A 141 -1.32 11.28 1.16
N SER A 142 -1.90 10.36 1.94
CA SER A 142 -1.87 10.40 3.40
C SER A 142 -0.44 10.26 3.95
N LEU A 143 0.29 9.27 3.45
CA LEU A 143 1.64 8.94 3.89
C LEU A 143 2.61 10.10 3.60
N MET A 144 2.58 10.63 2.38
CA MET A 144 3.46 11.72 1.99
C MET A 144 3.11 13.02 2.71
N SER A 145 1.81 13.35 2.85
CA SER A 145 1.41 14.62 3.49
C SER A 145 1.68 14.65 4.98
N SER A 146 1.76 13.47 5.61
CA SER A 146 1.96 13.34 7.05
C SER A 146 3.42 13.17 7.45
N LEU A 147 4.22 12.48 6.64
CA LEU A 147 5.58 12.08 7.03
C LEU A 147 6.69 12.80 6.28
N VAL A 148 6.41 13.42 5.13
CA VAL A 148 7.43 14.10 4.33
C VAL A 148 7.32 15.62 4.54
N PRO A 149 8.30 16.23 5.23
CA PRO A 149 8.38 17.68 5.36
C PRO A 149 8.57 18.36 4.01
N ALA A 150 8.03 19.58 3.85
CA ALA A 150 8.16 20.34 2.61
C ALA A 150 9.63 20.67 2.27
N ASP A 151 10.44 20.91 3.29
CA ASP A 151 11.87 21.25 3.23
C ASP A 151 12.79 20.03 3.04
N MET A 152 12.24 18.81 2.93
CA MET A 152 13.03 17.62 2.65
C MET A 152 13.82 17.79 1.34
N SER A 153 15.10 17.43 1.36
CA SER A 153 16.01 17.59 0.22
C SER A 153 15.54 16.83 -1.02
N LEU A 154 15.95 17.29 -2.21
CA LEU A 154 15.63 16.61 -3.47
C LEU A 154 16.20 15.18 -3.50
N SER A 155 17.40 14.98 -2.94
CA SER A 155 18.00 13.67 -2.73
C SER A 155 17.15 12.78 -1.82
N GLY A 156 16.66 13.31 -0.69
CA GLY A 156 15.79 12.58 0.24
C GLY A 156 14.49 12.14 -0.43
N LYS A 157 13.84 13.03 -1.19
CA LYS A 157 12.65 12.68 -2.00
C LYS A 157 12.96 11.62 -3.06
N GLY A 158 14.12 11.71 -3.72
CA GLY A 158 14.60 10.70 -4.67
C GLY A 158 14.80 9.33 -4.04
N PHE A 159 15.44 9.26 -2.86
CA PHE A 159 15.60 8.02 -2.12
C PHE A 159 14.27 7.42 -1.66
N ALA A 160 13.32 8.25 -1.22
CA ALA A 160 11.98 7.79 -0.87
C ALA A 160 11.30 7.08 -2.06
N LEU A 161 11.34 7.67 -3.25
CA LEU A 161 10.78 7.06 -4.47
C LEU A 161 11.44 5.71 -4.80
N ILE A 162 12.78 5.65 -4.73
CA ILE A 162 13.53 4.41 -5.00
C ILE A 162 13.17 3.32 -4.00
N ILE A 163 13.09 3.67 -2.71
CA ILE A 163 12.74 2.72 -1.63
C ILE A 163 11.32 2.20 -1.81
N LEU A 164 10.34 3.08 -2.06
CA LEU A 164 8.94 2.68 -2.23
C LEU A 164 8.75 1.80 -3.46
N PHE A 165 9.36 2.15 -4.60
CA PHE A 165 9.36 1.31 -5.80
C PHE A 165 10.05 -0.03 -5.56
N GLY A 166 11.26 0.00 -4.98
CA GLY A 166 12.09 -1.18 -4.75
C GLY A 166 11.46 -2.17 -3.78
N LEU A 167 10.90 -1.70 -2.66
CA LEU A 167 10.18 -2.55 -1.71
C LEU A 167 8.94 -3.18 -2.32
N SER A 168 8.19 -2.42 -3.12
CA SER A 168 7.01 -2.94 -3.83
C SER A 168 7.39 -4.03 -4.81
N LEU A 169 8.42 -3.77 -5.63
CA LEU A 169 8.88 -4.71 -6.63
C LEU A 169 9.43 -5.97 -5.98
N PHE A 170 10.23 -5.81 -4.92
CA PHE A 170 10.77 -6.91 -4.15
C PHE A 170 9.66 -7.77 -3.55
N TRP A 171 8.73 -7.16 -2.81
CA TRP A 171 7.64 -7.87 -2.12
C TRP A 171 6.75 -8.63 -3.10
N PHE A 172 6.22 -7.96 -4.13
CA PHE A 172 5.32 -8.61 -5.07
C PHE A 172 6.03 -9.63 -5.96
N SER A 173 7.32 -9.44 -6.27
CA SER A 173 8.10 -10.45 -6.98
C SER A 173 8.38 -11.67 -6.12
N LEU A 174 8.73 -11.45 -4.85
CA LEU A 174 8.89 -12.51 -3.87
C LEU A 174 7.59 -13.30 -3.74
N LEU A 175 6.45 -12.60 -3.60
CA LEU A 175 5.12 -13.19 -3.52
C LEU A 175 4.79 -14.04 -4.76
N ALA A 176 5.05 -13.51 -5.97
CA ALA A 176 4.87 -14.24 -7.22
C ALA A 176 5.73 -15.51 -7.31
N TRP A 177 6.95 -15.46 -6.79
CA TRP A 177 7.87 -16.61 -6.79
C TRP A 177 7.49 -17.67 -5.76
N MET A 178 7.11 -17.22 -4.57
CA MET A 178 6.72 -18.02 -3.42
C MET A 178 5.42 -18.79 -3.69
N LEU A 179 4.38 -18.13 -4.17
CA LEU A 179 3.01 -18.67 -4.27
C LEU A 179 2.76 -19.68 -5.39
N SER A 180 3.82 -20.18 -6.05
CA SER A 180 3.70 -21.26 -7.03
C SER A 180 3.44 -22.63 -6.42
N THR A 181 3.37 -22.73 -5.08
CA THR A 181 3.12 -24.00 -4.37
C THR A 181 1.89 -23.89 -3.45
N LYS A 182 1.02 -24.90 -3.51
CA LYS A 182 -0.23 -24.97 -2.73
C LYS A 182 0.02 -24.90 -1.21
N ALA A 183 1.12 -25.46 -0.73
CA ALA A 183 1.50 -25.43 0.69
C ALA A 183 1.74 -24.00 1.20
N LEU A 184 2.29 -23.12 0.36
CA LEU A 184 2.58 -21.75 0.76
C LEU A 184 1.37 -20.84 0.65
N GLN A 185 0.44 -21.15 -0.26
CA GLN A 185 -0.87 -20.49 -0.32
C GLN A 185 -1.64 -20.68 0.99
N LYS A 186 -1.68 -21.91 1.50
CA LYS A 186 -2.32 -22.22 2.79
C LYS A 186 -1.64 -21.52 3.97
N LYS A 187 -0.30 -21.50 4.01
CA LYS A 187 0.43 -20.77 5.06
C LYS A 187 0.19 -19.26 4.99
N LEU A 188 0.08 -18.69 3.80
CA LEU A 188 -0.21 -17.27 3.64
C LEU A 188 -1.65 -16.94 4.05
N SER A 189 -2.64 -17.77 3.72
CA SER A 189 -4.01 -17.57 4.19
C SER A 189 -4.12 -17.64 5.71
N GLU A 190 -3.40 -18.55 6.36
CA GLU A 190 -3.31 -18.63 7.82
C GLU A 190 -2.59 -17.40 8.43
N ALA A 191 -1.54 -16.90 7.76
CA ALA A 191 -0.80 -15.72 8.20
C ALA A 191 -1.57 -14.40 8.00
N THR A 192 -2.51 -14.35 7.06
CA THR A 192 -3.31 -13.16 6.73
C THR A 192 -3.97 -12.54 7.97
N VAL A 193 -4.49 -13.37 8.88
CA VAL A 193 -5.15 -12.87 10.11
C VAL A 193 -4.21 -12.03 10.97
N TYR A 194 -2.95 -12.48 11.12
CA TYR A 194 -1.92 -11.78 11.88
C TYR A 194 -1.42 -10.53 11.15
N ILE A 195 -1.28 -10.62 9.83
CA ILE A 195 -0.87 -9.50 8.98
C ILE A 195 -1.92 -8.39 9.02
N ASP A 196 -3.20 -8.73 8.90
CA ASP A 196 -4.31 -7.79 9.00
C ASP A 196 -4.41 -7.17 10.39
N GLY A 197 -4.20 -7.96 11.45
CA GLY A 197 -4.15 -7.44 12.82
C GLY A 197 -3.05 -6.40 12.99
N LEU A 198 -1.83 -6.71 12.52
CA LEU A 198 -0.70 -5.79 12.59
C LEU A 198 -0.93 -4.52 11.75
N CYS A 199 -1.38 -4.66 10.50
CA CYS A 199 -1.72 -3.53 9.64
C CYS A 199 -2.79 -2.65 10.29
N GLY A 200 -3.80 -3.30 10.88
CA GLY A 200 -4.88 -2.67 11.63
C GLY A 200 -4.38 -1.77 12.74
N VAL A 201 -3.59 -2.32 13.66
CA VAL A 201 -3.00 -1.56 14.78
C VAL A 201 -2.14 -0.41 14.26
N VAL A 202 -1.23 -0.68 13.33
CA VAL A 202 -0.26 0.32 12.84
C VAL A 202 -0.98 1.48 12.13
N PHE A 203 -1.92 1.18 11.23
CA PHE A 203 -2.67 2.22 10.53
C PHE A 203 -3.59 3.02 11.46
N SER A 204 -4.22 2.38 12.44
CA SER A 204 -5.01 3.09 13.45
C SER A 204 -4.13 4.03 14.27
N LEU A 205 -2.97 3.58 14.78
CA LEU A 205 -2.06 4.42 15.55
C LEU A 205 -1.56 5.62 14.75
N ILE A 206 -1.13 5.39 13.51
CA ILE A 206 -0.65 6.45 12.62
C ILE A 206 -1.78 7.43 12.30
N GLY A 207 -2.97 6.92 11.96
CA GLY A 207 -4.12 7.78 11.66
C GLY A 207 -4.57 8.62 12.86
N VAL A 208 -4.60 8.08 14.08
CA VAL A 208 -4.84 8.88 15.31
C VAL A 208 -3.75 9.94 15.47
N SER A 209 -2.48 9.57 15.32
CA SER A 209 -1.35 10.49 15.47
C SER A 209 -1.44 11.66 14.49
N ILE A 210 -1.80 11.38 13.23
CA ILE A 210 -1.96 12.41 12.18
C ILE A 210 -3.12 13.34 12.52
N LEU A 211 -4.28 12.79 12.89
CA LEU A 211 -5.43 13.62 13.28
C LEU A 211 -5.09 14.51 14.46
N TRP A 212 -4.45 13.97 15.50
CA TRP A 212 -4.04 14.74 16.66
C TRP A 212 -3.10 15.89 16.27
N GLN A 213 -2.10 15.60 15.45
CA GLN A 213 -1.12 16.58 15.00
C GLN A 213 -1.77 17.67 14.13
N SER A 214 -2.59 17.30 13.16
CA SER A 214 -3.29 18.26 12.29
C SER A 214 -4.29 19.13 13.05
N LEU A 215 -5.05 18.58 14.02
CA LEU A 215 -5.92 19.38 14.88
C LEU A 215 -5.11 20.36 15.75
N SER A 216 -4.01 19.90 16.34
CA SER A 216 -3.18 20.77 17.18
C SER A 216 -2.56 21.95 16.40
N GLY A 217 -2.16 21.72 15.14
CA GLY A 217 -1.63 22.77 14.27
C GLY A 217 -2.65 23.75 13.71
N LEU A 218 -3.95 23.41 13.77
CA LEU A 218 -5.05 24.31 13.39
C LEU A 218 -5.50 25.23 14.54
N ILE A 219 -5.20 24.84 15.77
CA ILE A 219 -5.62 25.56 17.00
C ILE A 219 -4.49 26.47 17.51
N ALA A 220 -3.23 26.20 17.14
CA ALA A 220 -2.05 27.01 17.47
C ALA A 220 -1.85 28.18 16.51
#